data_AF-A0A8D0HGY4-F1
#
_entry.id   AF-A0A8D0HGY4-F1
#
_cell.length_a   1.000
_cell.length_b   1.000
_cell.length_c   1.000
_cell.angle_alpha   90.00
_cell.angle_beta   90.00
_cell.angle_gamma   90.00
#
_symmetry.space_group_name_H-M   'P 1'
#
loop_
_entity.id
_entity.type
_entity.pdbx_description
1 polymer ?
#
loop_
_entity_poly.entity_id
_entity_poly.type
_entity_poly.pdbx_seq_one_letter_code
_entity_poly.pdbx_strand_id
1 'polypeptide(L)'
;YSADDTSTLWTDMAVRYVCYKGINFPPGYNSEQSLRFAETQFRVRDDDVFNVTYPKSGTVWMTEILSLIRSRGDPAWNRAVLNSERSPWFSTQLGLDAAQTCPSPRLLTCHLPLQLFPKAFFSSRAKVVYTVRDPRDVVVSYYHFSKMCSSYQDPESFAQFLEDFLRGDVPHGSWFEHVRAWRQLKGKDNVFFISYEELQQDLQGSVRRLCQFLGQELEDADISSVVENTSFQAMRENDKCNSTLLPRNIMDQERGTFLRKGVCGDWKNHFTVAQSEHFAMIYRERMRGLNGAFPWEWAGLESGTRVTGKSQ
;
A
#
# COMPACT_ATOMS: atom_id res chain seq x y z
N TYR A 1 -16.20 15.83 43.28
CA TYR A 1 -16.50 15.38 41.92
C TYR A 1 -15.26 14.72 41.38
N SER A 2 -15.17 13.40 41.53
CA SER A 2 -14.03 12.60 41.08
C SER A 2 -14.02 12.55 39.56
N ALA A 3 -12.85 12.82 38.98
CA ALA A 3 -12.52 12.50 37.61
C ALA A 3 -12.19 11.01 37.53
N ASP A 4 -13.21 10.19 37.39
CA ASP A 4 -13.11 8.81 36.96
C ASP A 4 -14.41 8.47 36.25
N ASP A 5 -14.33 7.62 35.23
CA ASP A 5 -15.46 7.11 34.42
C ASP A 5 -15.77 7.84 33.09
N THR A 6 -14.75 8.07 32.27
CA THR A 6 -14.95 8.28 30.81
C THR A 6 -14.14 7.32 29.92
N SER A 7 -13.27 6.46 30.50
CA SER A 7 -12.45 5.51 29.74
C SER A 7 -13.21 4.26 29.29
N THR A 8 -14.37 3.99 29.89
CA THR A 8 -15.23 2.82 29.68
C THR A 8 -16.34 3.04 28.65
N LEU A 9 -16.53 4.26 28.16
CA LEU A 9 -17.65 4.62 27.25
C LEU A 9 -17.29 4.56 25.75
N TRP A 10 -16.04 4.27 25.39
CA TRP A 10 -15.57 4.28 24.00
C TRP A 10 -15.19 2.90 23.45
N THR A 11 -15.32 1.84 24.24
CA THR A 11 -14.83 0.51 23.89
C THR A 11 -15.79 -0.32 23.03
N ASP A 12 -16.99 0.19 22.71
CA ASP A 12 -18.06 -0.63 22.10
C ASP A 12 -18.79 0.03 20.90
N MET A 13 -18.28 1.15 20.38
CA MET A 13 -18.86 1.75 19.17
C MET A 13 -18.15 1.24 17.92
N ALA A 14 -18.88 0.49 17.08
CA ALA A 14 -18.42 0.07 15.76
C ALA A 14 -17.91 1.27 14.94
N VAL A 15 -16.75 1.10 14.30
CA VAL A 15 -16.14 2.15 13.47
C VAL A 15 -17.05 2.47 12.30
N ARG A 16 -17.51 3.72 12.22
CA ARG A 16 -18.33 4.20 11.10
C ARG A 16 -17.44 4.64 9.95
N TYR A 17 -17.26 3.77 8.97
CA TYR A 17 -16.53 4.11 7.75
C TYR A 17 -17.23 5.17 6.91
N VAL A 18 -16.44 5.97 6.20
CA VAL A 18 -16.94 6.94 5.22
C VAL A 18 -17.16 6.20 3.91
N CYS A 19 -18.42 6.08 3.47
CA CYS A 19 -18.74 5.48 2.18
C CYS A 19 -18.74 6.55 1.08
N TYR A 20 -17.94 6.36 0.04
CA TYR A 20 -17.95 7.21 -1.15
C TYR A 20 -18.04 6.33 -2.41
N LYS A 21 -19.10 6.54 -3.20
CA LYS A 21 -19.39 5.76 -4.42
C LYS A 21 -19.33 4.23 -4.21
N GLY A 22 -19.86 3.78 -3.07
CA GLY A 22 -19.94 2.35 -2.71
C GLY A 22 -18.66 1.76 -2.14
N ILE A 23 -17.64 2.56 -1.84
CA ILE A 23 -16.37 2.10 -1.24
C ILE A 23 -16.21 2.73 0.13
N ASN A 24 -15.90 1.90 1.13
CA ASN A 24 -15.65 2.34 2.49
C ASN A 24 -14.22 2.87 2.67
N PHE A 25 -14.07 3.96 3.41
CA PHE A 25 -12.80 4.57 3.75
C PHE A 25 -12.67 4.78 5.26
N PRO A 26 -11.45 4.72 5.82
CA PRO A 26 -11.23 4.96 7.25
C PRO A 26 -11.69 6.38 7.64
N PRO A 27 -12.46 6.54 8.73
CA PRO A 27 -12.85 7.86 9.23
C PRO A 27 -11.65 8.61 9.80
N GLY A 28 -11.85 9.87 10.18
CA GLY A 28 -10.81 10.73 10.77
C GLY A 28 -9.82 11.31 9.75
N TYR A 29 -9.43 10.52 8.75
CA TYR A 29 -8.57 10.97 7.65
C TYR A 29 -9.35 11.31 6.39
N ASN A 30 -10.46 10.62 6.14
CA ASN A 30 -11.24 10.79 4.93
C ASN A 30 -12.59 11.41 5.26
N SER A 31 -13.08 12.23 4.35
CA SER A 31 -14.46 12.70 4.30
C SER A 31 -14.98 12.55 2.87
N GLU A 32 -16.30 12.51 2.70
CA GLU A 32 -16.87 12.51 1.35
C GLU A 32 -16.38 13.74 0.56
N GLN A 33 -16.23 14.89 1.23
CA GLN A 33 -15.72 16.11 0.64
C GLN A 33 -14.26 15.95 0.19
N SER A 34 -13.36 15.40 1.02
CA SER A 34 -11.95 15.23 0.65
C SER A 34 -11.79 14.24 -0.51
N LEU A 35 -12.56 13.15 -0.50
CA LEU A 35 -12.56 12.14 -1.56
C LEU A 35 -13.12 12.70 -2.88
N ARG A 36 -14.22 13.45 -2.82
CA ARG A 36 -14.79 14.13 -3.99
C ARG A 36 -13.85 15.18 -4.54
N PHE A 37 -13.19 15.96 -3.67
CA PHE A 37 -12.17 16.93 -4.07
C PHE A 37 -11.01 16.24 -4.78
N ALA A 38 -10.46 15.17 -4.17
CA ALA A 38 -9.39 14.38 -4.75
C ALA A 38 -9.74 13.87 -6.16
N GLU A 39 -10.95 13.33 -6.33
CA GLU A 39 -11.39 12.80 -7.62
C GLU A 39 -11.60 13.91 -8.68
N THR A 40 -12.28 15.00 -8.32
CA THR A 40 -12.89 15.93 -9.30
C THR A 40 -12.23 17.30 -9.40
N GLN A 41 -11.49 17.73 -8.36
CA GLN A 41 -10.97 19.10 -8.23
C GLN A 41 -9.46 19.17 -7.98
N PHE A 42 -8.84 18.06 -7.58
CA PHE A 42 -7.40 18.03 -7.33
C PHE A 42 -6.61 18.38 -8.58
N ARG A 43 -5.81 19.45 -8.49
CA ARG A 43 -4.96 19.92 -9.58
C ARG A 43 -3.70 19.07 -9.65
N VAL A 44 -3.61 18.28 -10.72
CA VAL A 44 -2.42 17.50 -11.06
C VAL A 44 -1.45 18.39 -11.84
N ARG A 45 -0.17 18.38 -11.45
CA ARG A 45 0.94 19.05 -12.15
C ARG A 45 1.67 18.00 -12.99
N ASP A 46 2.25 18.43 -14.11
CA ASP A 46 2.94 17.51 -15.03
C ASP A 46 4.16 16.81 -14.42
N ASP A 47 4.74 17.39 -13.36
CA ASP A 47 5.90 16.86 -12.65
C ASP A 47 5.55 16.17 -11.32
N ASP A 48 4.26 15.90 -11.07
CA ASP A 48 3.84 15.09 -9.93
C ASP A 48 4.25 13.63 -10.10
N VAL A 49 4.61 13.00 -8.98
CA VAL A 49 4.82 11.56 -8.86
C VAL A 49 3.89 11.01 -7.80
N PHE A 50 2.98 10.12 -8.20
CA PHE A 50 2.03 9.47 -7.32
C PHE A 50 2.51 8.07 -6.92
N ASN A 51 2.73 7.84 -5.64
CA ASN A 51 2.85 6.51 -5.03
C ASN A 51 1.46 5.95 -4.75
N VAL A 52 1.05 4.95 -5.53
CA VAL A 52 -0.29 4.35 -5.43
C VAL A 52 -0.19 2.88 -5.08
N THR A 53 -0.98 2.45 -4.12
CA THR A 53 -0.98 1.06 -3.66
C THR A 53 -2.36 0.69 -3.15
N TYR A 54 -2.72 -0.60 -3.16
CA TYR A 54 -3.72 -1.08 -2.22
C TYR A 54 -3.13 -1.07 -0.80
N PRO A 55 -3.90 -0.81 0.28
CA PRO A 55 -3.39 -0.82 1.64
C PRO A 55 -2.49 -2.02 1.94
N LYS A 56 -1.40 -1.78 2.67
CA LYS A 56 -0.45 -2.82 3.13
C LYS A 56 0.39 -3.51 2.04
N SER A 57 0.46 -2.91 0.85
CA SER A 57 1.30 -3.37 -0.26
C SER A 57 2.73 -2.78 -0.29
N GLY A 58 3.22 -2.22 0.83
CA GLY A 58 4.56 -1.64 0.90
C GLY A 58 4.65 -0.14 0.58
N THR A 59 3.57 0.61 0.79
CA THR A 59 3.48 2.06 0.49
C THR A 59 4.59 2.87 1.14
N VAL A 60 4.85 2.64 2.43
CA VAL A 60 5.90 3.37 3.16
C VAL A 60 7.28 3.05 2.62
N TRP A 61 7.53 1.81 2.22
CA TRP A 61 8.80 1.42 1.60
C TRP A 61 9.00 2.16 0.27
N MET A 62 7.98 2.20 -0.58
CA MET A 62 8.04 2.96 -1.82
C MET A 62 8.18 4.47 -1.57
N THR A 63 7.54 5.03 -0.54
CA THR A 63 7.72 6.44 -0.16
C THR A 63 9.16 6.73 0.24
N GLU A 64 9.80 5.87 1.02
CA GLU A 64 11.21 6.02 1.38
C GLU A 64 12.13 5.91 0.15
N ILE A 65 11.86 4.96 -0.75
CA ILE A 65 12.62 4.79 -2.01
C ILE A 65 12.51 6.06 -2.88
N LEU A 66 11.29 6.53 -3.17
CA LEU A 66 11.08 7.67 -4.06
C LEU A 66 11.67 8.97 -3.51
N SER A 67 11.63 9.16 -2.20
CA SER A 67 12.20 10.34 -1.55
C SER A 67 13.72 10.31 -1.52
N LEU A 68 14.35 9.15 -1.29
CA LEU A 68 15.80 9.01 -1.39
C LEU A 68 16.27 9.14 -2.84
N ILE A 69 15.53 8.59 -3.82
CA ILE A 69 15.81 8.83 -5.24
C ILE A 69 15.80 10.34 -5.55
N ARG A 70 14.77 11.06 -5.09
CA ARG A 70 14.67 12.52 -5.23
C ARG A 70 15.83 13.27 -4.57
N SER A 71 16.29 12.81 -3.42
CA SER A 71 17.43 13.38 -2.69
C SER A 71 18.78 12.81 -3.14
N ARG A 72 18.84 12.09 -4.26
CA ARG A 72 20.06 11.45 -4.78
C ARG A 72 20.80 10.62 -3.73
N GLY A 73 20.05 9.83 -2.97
CA GLY A 73 20.57 8.98 -1.91
C GLY A 73 20.86 9.69 -0.58
N ASP A 74 20.72 11.01 -0.46
CA ASP A 74 20.92 11.71 0.82
C ASP A 74 19.75 11.46 1.79
N PRO A 75 19.99 10.80 2.95
CA PRO A 75 18.93 10.48 3.91
C PRO A 75 18.55 11.65 4.83
N ALA A 76 19.18 12.83 4.73
CA ALA A 76 18.89 13.96 5.59
C ALA A 76 17.39 14.30 5.64
N TRP A 77 16.72 14.33 4.49
CA TRP A 77 15.28 14.59 4.42
C TRP A 77 14.46 13.46 5.07
N ASN A 78 14.83 12.20 4.81
CA ASN A 78 14.16 11.01 5.35
C ASN A 78 14.29 10.87 6.87
N ARG A 79 15.38 11.38 7.45
CA ARG A 79 15.65 11.35 8.89
C ARG A 79 15.10 12.57 9.63
N ALA A 80 14.85 13.67 8.91
CA ALA A 80 14.35 14.91 9.52
C ALA A 80 12.82 15.05 9.45
N VAL A 81 12.19 14.62 8.35
CA VAL A 81 10.79 14.93 8.03
C VAL A 81 9.94 13.67 7.92
N LEU A 82 8.74 13.70 8.51
CA LEU A 82 7.78 12.58 8.45
C LEU A 82 7.49 12.18 7.01
N ASN A 83 7.42 10.88 6.74
CA ASN A 83 7.10 10.35 5.42
C ASN A 83 5.75 10.89 4.86
N SER A 84 4.76 11.15 5.72
CA SER A 84 3.47 11.76 5.37
C SER A 84 3.56 13.23 4.98
N GLU A 85 4.60 13.94 5.39
CA GLU A 85 4.87 15.32 4.97
C GLU A 85 5.70 15.36 3.69
N ARG A 86 6.60 14.39 3.52
CA ARG A 86 7.41 14.24 2.30
C ARG A 86 6.61 13.74 1.09
N SER A 87 5.62 12.89 1.34
CA SER A 87 4.70 12.37 0.33
C SER A 87 3.24 12.46 0.80
N PRO A 88 2.62 13.66 0.80
CA PRO A 88 1.29 13.89 1.35
C PRO A 88 0.20 12.99 0.79
N TRP A 89 -0.68 12.55 1.69
CA TRP A 89 -1.86 11.76 1.37
C TRP A 89 -2.98 12.66 0.85
N PHE A 90 -2.89 13.07 -0.41
CA PHE A 90 -3.73 14.14 -0.98
C PHE A 90 -5.25 13.87 -0.95
N SER A 91 -5.67 12.61 -0.77
CA SER A 91 -7.08 12.22 -0.66
C SER A 91 -7.65 12.37 0.76
N THR A 92 -6.77 12.54 1.74
CA THR A 92 -7.14 12.74 3.15
C THR A 92 -7.27 14.22 3.47
N GLN A 93 -8.06 14.57 4.48
CA GLN A 93 -8.24 15.95 4.91
C GLN A 93 -6.92 16.62 5.30
N LEU A 94 -6.10 15.94 6.12
CA LEU A 94 -4.80 16.48 6.56
C LEU A 94 -3.77 16.55 5.42
N GLY A 95 -3.73 15.53 4.55
CA GLY A 95 -2.75 15.48 3.47
C GLY A 95 -3.09 16.38 2.28
N LEU A 96 -4.35 16.80 2.12
CA LEU A 96 -4.78 17.65 1.01
C LEU A 96 -4.14 19.04 1.07
N ASP A 97 -4.14 19.68 2.23
CA ASP A 97 -3.56 21.02 2.41
C ASP A 97 -2.04 21.00 2.16
N ALA A 98 -1.35 19.98 2.69
CA ALA A 98 0.06 19.75 2.43
C ALA A 98 0.33 19.49 0.94
N ALA A 99 -0.51 18.69 0.26
CA ALA A 99 -0.36 18.41 -1.17
C ALA A 99 -0.54 19.67 -2.04
N GLN A 100 -1.41 20.60 -1.65
CA GLN A 100 -1.65 21.84 -2.38
C GLN A 100 -0.50 22.85 -2.24
N THR A 101 0.08 22.94 -1.04
CA THR A 101 1.14 23.89 -0.70
C THR A 101 2.55 23.38 -1.00
N CYS A 102 2.74 22.06 -1.16
CA CYS A 102 4.03 21.45 -1.46
C CYS A 102 4.63 21.98 -2.79
N PRO A 103 5.90 22.42 -2.80
CA PRO A 103 6.58 22.84 -4.01
C PRO A 103 6.82 21.65 -4.96
N SER A 104 6.84 21.95 -6.25
CA SER A 104 7.16 20.99 -7.31
C SER A 104 8.63 20.56 -7.29
N PRO A 105 8.98 19.35 -7.75
CA PRO A 105 8.05 18.25 -8.06
C PRO A 105 7.39 17.71 -6.78
N ARG A 106 6.15 17.23 -6.84
CA ARG A 106 5.48 16.67 -5.64
C ARG A 106 5.58 15.15 -5.62
N LEU A 107 5.91 14.59 -4.46
CA LEU A 107 5.63 13.18 -4.17
C LEU A 107 4.26 13.13 -3.48
N LEU A 108 3.34 12.31 -3.97
CA LEU A 108 1.97 12.23 -3.46
C LEU A 108 1.61 10.76 -3.21
N THR A 109 0.87 10.47 -2.14
CA THR A 109 0.52 9.09 -1.77
C THR A 109 -0.99 8.89 -1.78
N CYS A 110 -1.49 7.74 -2.24
CA CYS A 110 -2.88 7.35 -1.98
C CYS A 110 -3.14 5.84 -2.06
N HIS A 111 -4.34 5.48 -1.58
CA HIS A 111 -4.96 4.16 -1.73
C HIS A 111 -6.25 4.23 -2.54
N LEU A 112 -6.36 5.22 -3.45
CA LEU A 112 -7.57 5.37 -4.26
C LEU A 112 -7.58 4.32 -5.37
N PRO A 113 -8.70 3.60 -5.54
CA PRO A 113 -8.89 2.77 -6.73
C PRO A 113 -9.01 3.68 -7.96
N LEU A 114 -8.65 3.16 -9.14
CA LEU A 114 -8.50 3.96 -10.36
C LEU A 114 -9.75 4.80 -10.69
N GLN A 115 -10.95 4.27 -10.46
CA GLN A 115 -12.20 4.97 -10.70
C GLN A 115 -12.43 6.21 -9.82
N LEU A 116 -11.72 6.32 -8.69
CA LEU A 116 -11.76 7.48 -7.78
C LEU A 116 -10.49 8.34 -7.85
N PHE A 117 -9.50 7.96 -8.67
CA PHE A 117 -8.27 8.72 -8.86
C PHE A 117 -8.54 10.07 -9.57
N PRO A 118 -7.71 11.13 -9.35
CA PRO A 118 -7.94 12.44 -9.95
C PRO A 118 -8.15 12.38 -11.45
N LYS A 119 -9.29 12.89 -11.94
CA LYS A 119 -9.59 12.86 -13.39
C LYS A 119 -8.58 13.65 -14.21
N ALA A 120 -8.00 14.71 -13.64
CA ALA A 120 -6.97 15.53 -14.28
C ALA A 120 -5.66 14.75 -14.58
N PHE A 121 -5.42 13.60 -13.95
CA PHE A 121 -4.25 12.76 -14.25
C PHE A 121 -4.26 12.25 -15.69
N PHE A 122 -5.42 11.86 -16.22
CA PHE A 122 -5.51 11.24 -17.54
C PHE A 122 -5.18 12.19 -18.70
N SER A 123 -5.08 13.49 -18.42
CA SER A 123 -4.68 14.53 -19.37
C SER A 123 -3.34 15.19 -19.02
N SER A 124 -2.60 14.69 -18.02
CA SER A 124 -1.32 15.25 -17.59
C SER A 124 -0.14 14.34 -17.95
N ARG A 125 1.08 14.85 -17.75
CA ARG A 125 2.34 14.09 -17.85
C ARG A 125 2.82 13.52 -16.50
N ALA A 126 2.03 13.71 -15.44
CA ALA A 126 2.35 13.20 -14.12
C ALA A 126 2.60 11.69 -14.16
N LYS A 127 3.44 11.20 -13.26
CA LYS A 127 3.82 9.79 -13.19
C LYS A 127 3.11 9.09 -12.05
N VAL A 128 2.73 7.83 -12.25
CA VAL A 128 2.27 6.93 -11.19
C VAL A 128 3.27 5.80 -11.02
N VAL A 129 3.65 5.53 -9.78
CA VAL A 129 4.30 4.29 -9.36
C VAL A 129 3.26 3.47 -8.61
N TYR A 130 2.84 2.35 -9.21
CA TYR A 130 1.86 1.45 -8.63
C TYR A 130 2.57 0.22 -8.04
N THR A 131 2.55 0.09 -6.72
CA THR A 131 3.09 -1.09 -6.03
C THR A 131 1.97 -2.09 -5.71
N VAL A 132 2.11 -3.31 -6.21
CA VAL A 132 1.23 -4.45 -5.91
C VAL A 132 1.95 -5.43 -4.99
N ARG A 133 1.20 -6.19 -4.18
CA ARG A 133 1.74 -7.24 -3.32
C ARG A 133 0.85 -8.47 -3.37
N ASP A 134 1.41 -9.64 -3.12
CA ASP A 134 0.67 -10.88 -2.95
C ASP A 134 -0.52 -10.65 -2.00
N PRO A 135 -1.76 -10.85 -2.45
CA PRO A 135 -2.92 -10.52 -1.64
C PRO A 135 -3.03 -11.38 -0.36
N ARG A 136 -2.37 -12.54 -0.33
CA ARG A 136 -2.30 -13.39 0.86
C ARG A 136 -1.46 -12.73 1.95
N ASP A 137 -0.34 -12.10 1.60
CA ASP A 137 0.46 -11.32 2.55
C ASP A 137 -0.20 -9.98 2.89
N VAL A 138 -0.93 -9.38 1.94
CA VAL A 138 -1.73 -8.18 2.18
C VAL A 138 -2.75 -8.45 3.28
N VAL A 139 -3.58 -9.50 3.18
CA VAL A 139 -4.62 -9.77 4.18
C VAL A 139 -4.03 -10.03 5.58
N VAL A 140 -2.90 -10.74 5.69
CA VAL A 140 -2.19 -10.89 6.98
C VAL A 140 -1.73 -9.55 7.52
N SER A 141 -1.06 -8.74 6.68
CA SER A 141 -0.58 -7.43 7.13
C SER A 141 -1.73 -6.49 7.49
N TYR A 142 -2.88 -6.64 6.85
CA TYR A 142 -4.05 -5.81 7.06
C TYR A 142 -4.81 -6.22 8.33
N TYR A 143 -4.92 -7.52 8.60
CA TYR A 143 -5.47 -8.03 9.84
C TYR A 143 -4.73 -7.47 11.06
N HIS A 144 -3.40 -7.60 11.11
CA HIS A 144 -2.59 -7.07 12.21
C HIS A 144 -2.63 -5.55 12.31
N PHE A 145 -2.70 -4.85 11.17
CA PHE A 145 -2.81 -3.39 11.16
C PHE A 145 -4.15 -2.90 11.70
N SER A 146 -5.24 -3.59 11.39
CA SER A 146 -6.59 -3.21 11.83
C SER A 146 -6.75 -3.33 13.35
N LYS A 147 -6.03 -4.27 13.99
CA LYS A 147 -5.98 -4.39 15.45
C LYS A 147 -5.33 -3.19 16.15
N MET A 148 -4.37 -2.53 15.50
CA MET A 148 -3.60 -1.46 16.12
C MET A 148 -4.06 -0.07 15.73
N CYS A 149 -4.78 0.11 14.61
CA CYS A 149 -5.16 1.43 14.12
C CYS A 149 -6.63 1.75 14.44
N SER A 150 -6.87 2.80 15.24
CA SER A 150 -8.21 3.12 15.75
C SER A 150 -9.24 3.54 14.70
N SER A 151 -8.78 3.89 13.49
CA SER A 151 -9.66 4.17 12.34
C SER A 151 -10.14 2.90 11.62
N TYR A 152 -9.81 1.72 12.14
CA TYR A 152 -10.22 0.44 11.59
C TYR A 152 -10.95 -0.36 12.66
N GLN A 153 -11.97 -1.08 12.24
CA GLN A 153 -12.66 -2.03 13.11
C GLN A 153 -11.67 -3.12 13.54
N ASP A 154 -11.60 -3.37 14.85
CA ASP A 154 -10.79 -4.45 15.39
C ASP A 154 -11.36 -5.80 14.92
N PRO A 155 -10.59 -6.61 14.17
CA PRO A 155 -11.10 -7.84 13.61
C PRO A 155 -11.23 -8.93 14.69
N GLU A 156 -12.42 -9.49 14.83
CA GLU A 156 -12.74 -10.55 15.81
C GLU A 156 -11.83 -11.79 15.65
N SER A 157 -11.62 -12.23 14.41
CA SER A 157 -10.76 -13.37 14.09
C SER A 157 -10.13 -13.22 12.71
N PHE A 158 -9.01 -13.92 12.48
CA PHE A 158 -8.39 -13.93 11.15
C PHE A 158 -9.31 -14.56 10.10
N ALA A 159 -10.07 -15.60 10.46
CA ALA A 159 -11.00 -16.26 9.55
C ALA A 159 -12.11 -15.33 9.08
N GLN A 160 -12.73 -14.58 9.99
CA GLN A 160 -13.76 -13.59 9.63
C GLN A 160 -13.17 -12.49 8.75
N PHE A 161 -12.02 -11.93 9.14
CA PHE A 161 -11.36 -10.86 8.38
C PHE A 161 -10.95 -11.31 6.97
N LEU A 162 -10.56 -12.58 6.81
CA LEU A 162 -10.26 -13.16 5.50
C LEU A 162 -11.48 -13.15 4.58
N GLU A 163 -12.64 -13.56 5.07
CA GLU A 163 -13.88 -13.56 4.31
C GLU A 163 -14.31 -12.14 3.92
N ASP A 164 -14.19 -11.17 4.84
CA ASP A 164 -14.51 -9.77 4.58
C ASP A 164 -13.55 -9.17 3.53
N PHE A 165 -12.25 -9.51 3.61
CA PHE A 165 -11.27 -9.14 2.58
C PHE A 165 -11.63 -9.73 1.20
N LEU A 166 -12.05 -11.00 1.15
CA LEU A 166 -12.43 -11.68 -0.09
C LEU A 166 -13.70 -11.08 -0.72
N ARG A 167 -14.66 -10.65 0.10
CA ARG A 167 -15.85 -9.89 -0.34
C ARG A 167 -15.52 -8.46 -0.75
N GLY A 168 -14.43 -7.89 -0.24
CA GLY A 168 -14.10 -6.48 -0.40
C GLY A 168 -14.79 -5.59 0.64
N ASP A 169 -15.30 -6.18 1.72
CA ASP A 169 -15.97 -5.51 2.84
C ASP A 169 -14.95 -4.97 3.86
N VAL A 170 -13.87 -4.38 3.36
CA VAL A 170 -12.81 -3.75 4.12
C VAL A 170 -12.58 -2.33 3.59
N PRO A 171 -11.95 -1.43 4.38
CA PRO A 171 -11.64 -0.11 3.84
C PRO A 171 -10.80 -0.18 2.56
N HIS A 172 -11.05 0.75 1.64
CA HIS A 172 -10.54 0.77 0.26
C HIS A 172 -11.10 -0.32 -0.68
N GLY A 173 -12.04 -1.15 -0.21
CA GLY A 173 -12.82 -2.07 -1.02
C GLY A 173 -12.06 -3.33 -1.44
N SER A 174 -12.46 -3.94 -2.56
CA SER A 174 -11.85 -5.17 -3.06
C SER A 174 -10.43 -4.96 -3.59
N TRP A 175 -9.46 -5.70 -3.06
CA TRP A 175 -8.10 -5.79 -3.62
C TRP A 175 -8.12 -6.22 -5.09
N PHE A 176 -8.99 -7.17 -5.45
CA PHE A 176 -9.09 -7.70 -6.81
C PHE A 176 -9.49 -6.61 -7.79
N GLU A 177 -10.56 -5.88 -7.50
CA GLU A 177 -11.03 -4.78 -8.35
C GLU A 177 -10.02 -3.64 -8.40
N HIS A 178 -9.39 -3.30 -7.26
CA HIS A 178 -8.37 -2.27 -7.19
C HIS A 178 -7.18 -2.59 -8.12
N VAL A 179 -6.60 -3.78 -8.00
CA VAL A 179 -5.47 -4.21 -8.81
C VAL A 179 -5.85 -4.36 -10.28
N ARG A 180 -7.01 -4.96 -10.58
CA ARG A 180 -7.48 -5.09 -11.97
C ARG A 180 -7.67 -3.75 -12.64
N ALA A 181 -8.32 -2.80 -11.96
CA ALA A 181 -8.57 -1.48 -12.51
C ALA A 181 -7.25 -0.76 -12.81
N TRP A 182 -6.33 -0.68 -11.84
CA TRP A 182 -5.02 -0.07 -12.06
C TRP A 182 -4.24 -0.78 -13.17
N ARG A 183 -4.26 -2.12 -13.24
CA ARG A 183 -3.57 -2.90 -14.27
C ARG A 183 -4.01 -2.57 -15.70
N GLN A 184 -5.18 -1.98 -15.92
CA GLN A 184 -5.62 -1.50 -17.24
C GLN A 184 -4.69 -0.42 -17.82
N LEU A 185 -3.93 0.28 -16.97
CA LEU A 185 -2.95 1.27 -17.38
C LEU A 185 -1.57 0.69 -17.71
N LYS A 186 -1.39 -0.63 -17.64
CA LYS A 186 -0.11 -1.26 -18.01
C LYS A 186 0.26 -0.89 -19.45
N GLY A 187 1.50 -0.45 -19.64
CA GLY A 187 2.02 -0.04 -20.95
C GLY A 187 1.86 1.45 -21.25
N LYS A 188 1.26 2.24 -20.35
CA LYS A 188 1.35 3.70 -20.40
C LYS A 188 2.73 4.16 -19.94
N ASP A 189 3.35 5.07 -20.70
CA ASP A 189 4.73 5.54 -20.43
C ASP A 189 4.88 6.29 -19.09
N ASN A 190 3.79 6.80 -18.54
CA ASN A 190 3.74 7.50 -17.26
C ASN A 190 3.18 6.65 -16.10
N VAL A 191 3.10 5.31 -16.26
CA VAL A 191 2.68 4.40 -15.18
C VAL A 191 3.67 3.25 -15.04
N PHE A 192 4.35 3.20 -13.89
CA PHE A 192 5.28 2.14 -13.54
C PHE A 192 4.63 1.13 -12.60
N PHE A 193 4.62 -0.14 -13.00
CA PHE A 193 4.17 -1.24 -12.16
C PHE A 193 5.35 -1.97 -11.56
N ILE A 194 5.30 -2.18 -10.25
CA ILE A 194 6.27 -3.00 -9.54
C ILE A 194 5.57 -3.80 -8.46
N SER A 195 6.08 -4.99 -8.17
CA SER A 195 5.60 -5.78 -7.05
C SER A 195 6.49 -5.60 -5.80
N TYR A 196 5.90 -5.75 -4.63
CA TYR A 196 6.64 -5.84 -3.37
C TYR A 196 7.68 -6.97 -3.40
N GLU A 197 7.35 -8.07 -4.07
CA GLU A 197 8.22 -9.23 -4.25
C GLU A 197 9.41 -8.90 -5.16
N GLU A 198 9.24 -8.11 -6.22
CA GLU A 198 10.36 -7.62 -7.04
C GLU A 198 11.33 -6.76 -6.20
N LEU A 199 10.79 -5.87 -5.35
CA LEU A 199 11.60 -5.06 -4.43
C LEU A 199 12.38 -5.93 -3.43
N GLN A 200 11.80 -7.03 -2.96
CA GLN A 200 12.46 -7.97 -2.05
C GLN A 200 13.52 -8.82 -2.75
N GLN A 201 13.27 -9.21 -3.99
CA GLN A 201 14.16 -10.07 -4.76
C GLN A 201 15.41 -9.34 -5.21
N ASP A 202 15.26 -8.12 -5.74
CA ASP A 202 16.37 -7.28 -6.19
C ASP A 202 16.01 -5.80 -6.01
N LEU A 203 16.27 -5.27 -4.81
CA LEU A 203 16.02 -3.88 -4.50
C LEU A 203 16.87 -2.94 -5.36
N GLN A 204 18.14 -3.27 -5.58
CA GLN A 204 19.07 -2.40 -6.30
C GLN A 204 18.68 -2.28 -7.78
N GLY A 205 18.36 -3.39 -8.45
CA GLY A 205 17.85 -3.38 -9.82
C GLY A 205 16.48 -2.71 -9.93
N SER A 206 15.62 -2.88 -8.94
CA SER A 206 14.33 -2.18 -8.86
C SER A 206 14.48 -0.66 -8.75
N VAL A 207 15.40 -0.19 -7.89
CA VAL A 207 15.74 1.25 -7.77
C VAL A 207 16.25 1.79 -9.10
N ARG A 208 17.14 1.07 -9.80
CA ARG A 208 17.60 1.50 -11.14
C ARG A 208 16.46 1.66 -12.15
N ARG A 209 15.53 0.70 -12.20
CA ARG A 209 14.34 0.78 -13.07
C ARG A 209 13.44 1.96 -12.71
N LEU A 210 13.26 2.24 -11.41
CA LEU A 210 12.51 3.42 -10.94
C LEU A 210 13.20 4.72 -11.34
N CYS A 211 14.52 4.84 -11.14
CA CYS A 211 15.33 5.97 -11.57
C CYS A 211 15.15 6.26 -13.08
N GLN A 212 15.26 5.22 -13.91
CA GLN A 212 15.03 5.32 -15.36
C GLN A 212 13.61 5.80 -15.68
N PHE A 213 12.58 5.22 -15.04
CA PHE A 213 11.19 5.65 -15.23
C PHE A 213 10.96 7.09 -14.80
N LEU A 214 11.55 7.52 -13.69
CA LEU A 214 11.42 8.88 -13.17
C LEU A 214 12.22 9.89 -14.00
N GLY A 215 13.19 9.45 -14.81
CA GLY A 215 14.12 10.31 -15.54
C GLY A 215 15.16 10.94 -14.60
N GLN A 216 15.54 10.22 -13.55
CA GLN A 216 16.57 10.65 -12.60
C GLN A 216 17.75 9.69 -12.68
N GLU A 217 18.88 10.16 -13.19
CA GLU A 217 20.12 9.39 -13.26
C GLU A 217 20.87 9.52 -11.94
N LEU A 218 21.05 8.38 -11.26
CA LEU A 218 21.78 8.28 -9.99
C LEU A 218 23.06 7.49 -10.23
N GLU A 219 24.13 7.87 -9.52
CA GLU A 219 25.37 7.12 -9.52
C GLU A 219 25.23 5.83 -8.69
N ASP A 220 26.14 4.87 -8.87
CA ASP A 220 26.09 3.62 -8.11
C ASP A 220 26.21 3.84 -6.59
N ALA A 221 26.92 4.90 -6.16
CA ALA A 221 26.99 5.30 -4.76
C ALA A 221 25.64 5.81 -4.23
N ASP A 222 24.95 6.67 -4.99
CA ASP A 222 23.61 7.17 -4.66
C ASP A 222 22.62 6.00 -4.55
N ILE A 223 22.64 5.08 -5.52
CA ILE A 223 21.78 3.87 -5.53
C ILE A 223 22.08 3.00 -4.31
N SER A 224 23.35 2.79 -3.98
CA SER A 224 23.75 2.02 -2.79
C SER A 224 23.22 2.67 -1.51
N SER A 225 23.28 4.00 -1.41
CA SER A 225 22.71 4.74 -0.29
C SER A 225 21.18 4.60 -0.21
N VAL A 226 20.47 4.64 -1.35
CA VAL A 226 19.02 4.36 -1.40
C VAL A 226 18.73 2.96 -0.84
N VAL A 227 19.46 1.94 -1.30
CA VAL A 227 19.28 0.54 -0.87
C VAL A 227 19.52 0.39 0.64
N GLU A 228 20.61 0.95 1.15
CA GLU A 228 20.95 0.89 2.57
C GLU A 228 19.87 1.53 3.46
N ASN A 229 19.48 2.77 3.14
CA ASN A 229 18.54 3.55 3.93
C ASN A 229 17.07 3.10 3.77
N THR A 230 16.78 2.24 2.78
CA THR A 230 15.46 1.61 2.59
C THR A 230 15.43 0.14 2.97
N SER A 231 16.48 -0.38 3.59
CA SER A 231 16.43 -1.70 4.21
C SER A 231 15.37 -1.74 5.32
N PHE A 232 14.76 -2.90 5.55
CA PHE A 232 13.72 -3.05 6.57
C PHE A 232 14.23 -2.64 7.96
N GLN A 233 15.48 -2.95 8.29
CA GLN A 233 16.11 -2.57 9.55
C GLN A 233 16.27 -1.05 9.66
N ALA A 234 16.88 -0.40 8.65
CA ALA A 234 17.07 1.06 8.66
C ALA A 234 15.74 1.80 8.80
N MET A 235 14.71 1.37 8.07
CA MET A 235 13.38 1.96 8.18
C MET A 235 12.73 1.70 9.54
N ARG A 236 12.93 0.53 10.15
CA ARG A 236 12.41 0.21 11.48
C ARG A 236 13.02 1.10 12.56
N GLU A 237 14.28 1.47 12.41
CA GLU A 237 15.01 2.37 13.31
C GLU A 237 14.70 3.87 13.05
N ASN A 238 14.14 4.22 11.89
CA ASN A 238 13.78 5.59 11.55
C ASN A 238 12.36 5.97 12.04
N ASP A 239 12.30 6.78 13.10
CA ASP A 239 11.06 7.30 13.70
C ASP A 239 10.18 8.13 12.74
N LYS A 240 10.76 8.64 11.64
CA LYS A 240 10.04 9.41 10.62
C LYS A 240 9.22 8.57 9.64
N CYS A 241 9.37 7.24 9.66
CA CYS A 241 8.63 6.35 8.76
C CYS A 241 8.05 5.09 9.45
N ASN A 242 8.51 4.74 10.65
CA ASN A 242 8.06 3.54 11.36
C ASN A 242 6.74 3.71 12.15
N SER A 243 6.14 4.91 12.12
CA SER A 243 4.88 5.27 12.79
C SER A 243 4.90 5.28 14.33
N THR A 244 6.07 5.27 14.98
CA THR A 244 6.17 5.35 16.46
C THR A 244 5.82 6.73 17.02
N LEU A 245 5.90 7.79 16.20
CA LEU A 245 5.52 9.15 16.59
C LEU A 245 4.00 9.39 16.58
N LEU A 246 3.20 8.42 16.11
CA LEU A 246 1.75 8.54 16.17
C LEU A 246 1.26 8.35 17.63
N PRO A 247 0.34 9.19 18.11
CA PRO A 247 -0.32 9.00 19.39
C PRO A 247 -0.96 7.61 19.54
N ARG A 248 -0.92 7.04 20.74
CA ARG A 248 -1.45 5.70 21.04
C ARG A 248 -2.94 5.56 20.68
N ASN A 249 -3.73 6.60 20.88
CA ASN A 249 -5.16 6.60 20.52
C ASN A 249 -5.41 6.59 18.99
N ILE A 250 -4.38 6.82 18.18
CA ILE A 250 -4.40 6.67 16.73
C ILE A 250 -3.84 5.31 16.32
N MET A 251 -2.71 4.92 16.93
CA MET A 251 -2.02 3.67 16.64
C MET A 251 -1.44 3.05 17.91
N ASP A 252 -2.05 1.96 18.37
CA ASP A 252 -1.66 1.29 19.61
C ASP A 252 -0.44 0.38 19.40
N GLN A 253 0.73 0.89 19.76
CA GLN A 253 2.00 0.19 19.59
C GLN A 253 2.17 -1.00 20.57
N GLU A 254 1.34 -1.12 21.62
CA GLU A 254 1.36 -2.30 22.50
C GLU A 254 0.75 -3.53 21.83
N ARG A 255 -0.14 -3.32 20.85
CA ARG A 255 -0.80 -4.40 20.10
C ARG A 255 0.03 -4.90 18.91
N GLY A 256 1.11 -4.21 18.57
CA GLY A 256 2.02 -4.59 17.49
C GLY A 256 2.82 -3.41 16.94
N THR A 257 3.71 -3.70 15.98
CA THR A 257 4.50 -2.68 15.29
C THR A 257 4.05 -2.50 13.84
N PHE A 258 4.06 -1.25 13.35
CA PHE A 258 3.65 -0.93 11.98
C PHE A 258 4.54 -1.63 10.93
N LEU A 259 5.86 -1.51 11.11
CA LEU A 259 6.86 -2.30 10.39
C LEU A 259 7.01 -3.66 11.11
N ARG A 260 6.11 -4.60 10.77
CA ARG A 260 5.92 -5.86 11.51
C ARG A 260 7.00 -6.92 11.22
N LYS A 261 7.09 -7.38 9.96
CA LYS A 261 8.05 -8.41 9.53
C LYS A 261 8.83 -8.06 8.28
N GLY A 262 8.22 -7.35 7.32
CA GLY A 262 8.90 -6.92 6.11
C GLY A 262 9.31 -8.04 5.14
N VAL A 263 8.66 -9.20 5.17
CA VAL A 263 8.98 -10.36 4.34
C VAL A 263 7.85 -10.74 3.37
N CYS A 264 8.18 -11.54 2.36
CA CYS A 264 7.22 -12.27 1.52
C CYS A 264 6.92 -13.66 2.13
N GLY A 265 5.69 -14.13 1.98
CA GLY A 265 5.27 -15.48 2.35
C GLY A 265 4.85 -15.67 3.80
N ASP A 266 4.65 -14.59 4.58
CA ASP A 266 4.20 -14.73 5.97
C ASP A 266 2.76 -15.25 6.07
N TRP A 267 1.99 -15.16 4.99
CA TRP A 267 0.69 -15.83 4.86
C TRP A 267 0.75 -17.33 5.16
N LYS A 268 1.86 -18.01 4.86
CA LYS A 268 2.03 -19.45 5.17
C LYS A 268 1.98 -19.76 6.67
N ASN A 269 2.23 -18.77 7.52
CA ASN A 269 2.17 -18.90 8.98
C ASN A 269 0.78 -18.58 9.56
N HIS A 270 -0.18 -18.14 8.74
CA HIS A 270 -1.48 -17.64 9.20
C HIS A 270 -2.66 -18.38 8.56
N PHE A 271 -2.53 -18.75 7.29
CA PHE A 271 -3.56 -19.48 6.57
C PHE A 271 -3.56 -20.95 6.99
N THR A 272 -4.73 -21.47 7.30
CA THR A 272 -4.95 -22.92 7.25
C THR A 272 -4.94 -23.41 5.79
N VAL A 273 -4.73 -24.71 5.58
CA VAL A 273 -4.78 -25.31 4.24
C VAL A 273 -6.12 -25.02 3.56
N ALA A 274 -7.24 -25.22 4.28
CA ALA A 274 -8.57 -24.96 3.75
C ALA A 274 -8.78 -23.48 3.34
N GLN A 275 -8.30 -22.53 4.16
CA GLN A 275 -8.34 -21.11 3.81
C GLN A 275 -7.49 -20.78 2.58
N SER A 276 -6.31 -21.40 2.46
CA SER A 276 -5.44 -21.21 1.30
C SER A 276 -6.08 -21.74 0.01
N GLU A 277 -6.72 -22.91 0.06
CA GLU A 277 -7.44 -23.49 -1.09
C GLU A 277 -8.66 -22.65 -1.48
N HIS A 278 -9.44 -22.20 -0.49
CA HIS A 278 -10.59 -21.32 -0.70
C HIS A 278 -10.17 -19.99 -1.34
N PHE A 279 -9.12 -19.37 -0.81
CA PHE A 279 -8.54 -18.14 -1.35
C PHE A 279 -8.07 -18.34 -2.80
N ALA A 280 -7.36 -19.43 -3.08
CA ALA A 280 -6.87 -19.72 -4.42
C ALA A 280 -8.01 -19.90 -5.43
N MET A 281 -9.12 -20.54 -5.03
CA MET A 281 -10.32 -20.66 -5.86
C MET A 281 -10.87 -19.29 -6.25
N ILE A 282 -11.11 -18.41 -5.26
CA ILE A 282 -11.64 -17.06 -5.50
C ILE A 282 -10.65 -16.24 -6.32
N TYR A 283 -9.35 -16.31 -6.02
CA TYR A 283 -8.34 -15.58 -6.76
C TYR A 283 -8.34 -15.96 -8.24
N ARG A 284 -8.42 -17.26 -8.59
CA ARG A 284 -8.47 -17.70 -9.99
C ARG A 284 -9.69 -17.14 -10.73
N GLU A 285 -10.83 -17.12 -10.06
CA GLU A 285 -12.06 -16.57 -10.63
C GLU A 285 -11.95 -15.04 -10.82
N ARG A 286 -11.60 -14.32 -9.75
CA ARG A 286 -11.55 -12.86 -9.72
C ARG A 286 -10.41 -12.29 -10.55
N MET A 287 -9.30 -13.01 -10.73
CA MET A 287 -8.14 -12.56 -11.51
C MET A 287 -8.03 -13.23 -12.88
N ARG A 288 -9.10 -13.89 -13.35
CA ARG A 288 -9.15 -14.49 -14.68
C ARG A 288 -8.73 -13.49 -15.76
N GLY A 289 -7.79 -13.89 -16.61
CA GLY A 289 -7.23 -13.05 -17.68
C GLY A 289 -5.97 -12.27 -17.28
N LEU A 290 -5.57 -12.33 -16.00
CA LEU A 290 -4.29 -11.80 -15.49
C LEU A 290 -3.36 -12.92 -15.00
N ASN A 291 -3.53 -14.13 -15.54
CA ASN A 291 -2.70 -15.29 -15.17
C ASN A 291 -1.24 -15.03 -15.57
N GLY A 292 -0.30 -15.31 -14.65
CA GLY A 292 1.13 -15.04 -14.87
C GLY A 292 1.52 -13.56 -14.88
N ALA A 293 0.58 -12.64 -14.58
CA ALA A 293 0.86 -11.21 -14.59
C ALA A 293 1.64 -10.72 -13.35
N PHE A 294 1.83 -11.58 -12.35
CA PHE A 294 2.41 -11.26 -11.05
C PHE A 294 3.42 -12.35 -10.62
N PRO A 295 4.43 -12.00 -9.81
CA PRO A 295 5.55 -12.89 -9.52
C PRO A 295 5.28 -13.92 -8.41
N TRP A 296 4.19 -13.78 -7.65
CA TRP A 296 3.89 -14.73 -6.60
C TRP A 296 3.36 -16.05 -7.15
N GLU A 297 3.95 -17.14 -6.67
CA GLU A 297 3.55 -18.50 -7.02
C GLU A 297 2.26 -18.91 -6.30
N TRP A 298 1.41 -19.64 -7.00
CA TRP A 298 0.24 -20.29 -6.44
C TRP A 298 0.62 -21.74 -6.11
N ALA A 299 0.99 -22.00 -4.85
CA ALA A 299 1.21 -23.37 -4.40
C ALA A 299 -0.11 -24.16 -4.53
N GLY A 300 -0.13 -25.15 -5.43
CA GLY A 300 -1.26 -26.08 -5.59
C GLY A 300 -1.79 -26.32 -7.01
N LEU A 301 -1.07 -25.93 -8.07
CA LEU A 301 -1.55 -26.11 -9.46
C LEU A 301 -0.55 -26.73 -10.45
N GLU A 302 0.22 -27.72 -10.00
CA GLU A 302 0.73 -28.74 -10.91
C GLU A 302 0.09 -30.09 -10.58
N SER A 303 -1.14 -30.28 -11.07
CA SER A 303 -1.67 -31.61 -11.35
C SER A 303 -2.22 -31.58 -12.78
N GLY A 304 -1.38 -31.93 -13.75
CA GLY A 304 -1.83 -31.90 -15.14
C GLY A 304 -0.88 -32.43 -16.21
N THR A 305 0.43 -32.50 -16.00
CA THR A 305 1.32 -33.11 -17.00
C THR A 305 1.49 -34.59 -16.68
N ARG A 306 0.62 -35.43 -17.26
CA ARG A 306 0.87 -36.87 -17.35
C ARG A 306 2.25 -37.07 -17.97
N VAL A 307 3.19 -37.59 -17.18
CA VAL A 307 4.33 -38.33 -17.72
C VAL A 307 3.77 -39.57 -18.38
N THR A 308 3.43 -39.49 -19.67
CA THR A 308 3.32 -40.69 -20.48
C THR A 308 4.73 -41.16 -20.75
N GLY A 309 5.13 -42.20 -20.02
CA GLY A 309 6.33 -42.96 -20.35
C GLY A 309 6.28 -43.41 -21.81
N LYS A 310 7.44 -43.36 -22.46
CA LYS A 310 7.77 -44.29 -23.53
C LYS A 310 9.04 -44.99 -23.12
N SER A 311 8.85 -46.22 -22.68
CA SER A 311 9.81 -47.30 -22.85
C SER A 311 10.00 -47.54 -24.35
N GLN A 312 11.22 -47.38 -24.83
CA GLN A 312 11.90 -48.27 -25.78
C GLN A 312 13.40 -48.08 -25.60
#